data_AF-A0A2E0GTV9-F1
#
_entry.id   AF-A0A2E0GTV9-F1
#
_cell.length_a   1.000
_cell.length_b   1.000
_cell.length_c   1.000
_cell.angle_alpha   90.00
_cell.angle_beta   90.00
_cell.angle_gamma   90.00
#
_symmetry.space_group_name_H-M   'P 1'
#
loop_
_entity.id
_entity.type
_entity.pdbx_description
1 polymer ?
#
loop_
_entity_poly.entity_id
_entity_poly.type
_entity_poly.pdbx_seq_one_letter_code
_entity_poly.pdbx_strand_id
1 'polypeptide(L)'
;MMSGGSPTDYIPKPMAEMTLQMMSPKRSVIIDMVMVQLISAILLGLGILFFRGNDLTASETSSYMIGVFVSFLLLTSIYGRITR
;
A
#
# COMPACT_ATOMS: atom_id res chain seq x y z
N MET A 1 44.02 26.90 -16.58
CA MET A 1 43.16 25.73 -16.86
C MET A 1 42.45 25.35 -15.57
N MET A 2 41.27 25.94 -15.32
CA MET A 2 40.45 25.65 -14.14
C MET A 2 39.46 24.56 -14.51
N SER A 3 39.70 23.33 -14.03
CA SER A 3 38.75 22.23 -14.12
C SER A 3 37.60 22.51 -13.15
N GLY A 4 36.41 22.80 -13.69
CA GLY A 4 35.19 22.91 -12.91
C GLY A 4 34.76 21.53 -12.43
N GLY A 5 35.02 21.22 -11.15
CA GLY A 5 34.46 20.04 -10.50
C GLY A 5 32.96 20.19 -10.38
N SER A 6 32.21 19.31 -11.04
CA SER A 6 30.76 19.26 -10.93
C SER A 6 30.36 18.98 -9.46
N PRO A 7 29.25 19.56 -8.96
CA PRO A 7 28.79 19.41 -7.56
C PRO A 7 28.65 17.96 -7.06
N THR A 8 28.69 16.99 -7.97
CA THR A 8 28.63 15.56 -7.73
C THR A 8 29.91 14.96 -7.12
N ASP A 9 31.06 15.65 -7.20
CA ASP A 9 32.33 15.14 -6.65
C ASP A 9 32.44 15.26 -5.11
N TYR A 10 31.56 16.04 -4.48
CA TYR A 10 31.59 16.29 -3.03
C TYR A 10 30.61 15.42 -2.23
N ILE A 11 29.78 14.61 -2.89
CA ILE A 11 28.86 13.70 -2.18
C ILE A 11 29.59 12.37 -1.99
N PRO A 12 29.84 11.93 -0.74
CA PRO A 12 30.41 10.62 -0.50
C PRO A 12 29.51 9.57 -1.16
N LYS A 13 30.05 8.81 -2.12
CA LYS A 13 29.37 7.70 -2.80
C LYS A 13 28.51 6.81 -1.86
N PRO A 14 28.94 6.44 -0.64
CA PRO A 14 28.09 5.68 0.27
C PRO A 14 26.82 6.41 0.73
N MET A 15 26.84 7.75 0.85
CA MET A 15 25.64 8.53 1.20
C MET A 15 24.64 8.58 0.03
N ALA A 16 25.14 8.71 -1.20
CA ALA A 16 24.29 8.63 -2.39
C ALA A 16 23.66 7.24 -2.55
N GLU A 17 24.41 6.16 -2.35
CA GLU A 17 23.87 4.80 -2.38
C GLU A 17 22.86 4.53 -1.26
N MET A 18 23.11 5.03 -0.05
CA MET A 18 22.19 4.87 1.07
C MET A 18 20.85 5.58 0.81
N THR A 19 20.89 6.79 0.23
CA THR A 19 19.66 7.51 -0.16
C THR A 19 18.91 6.81 -1.31
N LEU A 20 19.62 6.23 -2.29
CA LEU A 20 19.03 5.45 -3.37
C LEU A 20 18.36 4.16 -2.88
N GLN A 21 18.99 3.45 -1.94
CA GLN A 21 18.44 2.23 -1.34
C GLN A 21 17.26 2.52 -0.40
N MET A 22 17.24 3.68 0.26
CA MET A 22 16.10 4.11 1.08
C MET A 22 14.88 4.51 0.23
N MET A 23 15.13 5.11 -0.94
CA MET A 23 14.09 5.52 -1.89
C MET A 23 13.56 4.36 -2.76
N SER A 24 14.22 3.20 -2.75
CA SER A 24 13.79 1.99 -3.48
C SER A 24 13.51 0.83 -2.53
N PRO A 25 12.37 0.88 -1.79
CA PRO A 25 12.02 -0.19 -0.88
C PRO A 25 11.89 -1.53 -1.62
N LYS A 26 12.33 -2.60 -0.95
CA LYS A 26 12.26 -3.97 -1.49
C LYS A 26 10.81 -4.32 -1.81
N ARG A 27 10.58 -5.03 -2.92
CA ARG A 27 9.22 -5.45 -3.36
C ARG A 27 8.40 -6.14 -2.25
N SER A 28 9.06 -6.92 -1.39
CA SER A 28 8.41 -7.58 -0.25
C SER A 28 7.76 -6.59 0.73
N VAL A 29 8.39 -5.44 1.00
CA VAL A 29 7.86 -4.40 1.91
C VAL A 29 6.66 -3.70 1.28
N ILE A 30 6.73 -3.41 -0.02
CA ILE A 30 5.61 -2.80 -0.75
C ILE A 30 4.37 -3.71 -0.69
N ILE A 31 4.57 -5.02 -0.88
CA ILE A 31 3.46 -5.97 -0.88
C ILE A 31 2.83 -6.09 0.52
N ASP A 32 3.64 -6.10 1.57
CA ASP A 32 3.16 -6.11 2.96
C ASP A 32 2.32 -4.86 3.28
N MET A 33 2.81 -3.68 2.86
CA MET A 33 2.06 -2.43 2.98
C MET A 33 0.68 -2.48 2.28
N VAL A 34 0.60 -3.08 1.09
CA VAL A 34 -0.67 -3.22 0.35
C VAL A 34 -1.61 -4.24 1.02
N MET A 35 -1.08 -5.34 1.58
CA MET A 35 -1.89 -6.30 2.33
C MET A 35 -2.55 -5.65 3.55
N VAL A 36 -1.80 -4.87 4.32
CA VAL A 36 -2.34 -4.14 5.48
C VAL A 36 -3.40 -3.12 5.06
N GLN A 37 -3.21 -2.42 3.94
CA GLN A 37 -4.19 -1.49 3.40
C GLN A 37 -5.51 -2.18 3.03
N LEU A 38 -5.45 -3.34 2.35
CA LEU A 38 -6.67 -4.09 2.01
C LEU A 38 -7.39 -4.63 3.25
N ILE A 39 -6.65 -5.10 4.26
CA ILE A 39 -7.24 -5.52 5.54
C ILE A 39 -7.92 -4.32 6.23
N SER A 40 -7.29 -3.14 6.21
CA SER A 40 -7.88 -1.93 6.81
C SER A 40 -9.18 -1.50 6.13
N ALA A 41 -9.26 -1.62 4.80
CA ALA A 41 -10.47 -1.32 4.03
C ALA A 41 -11.62 -2.29 4.36
N ILE A 42 -11.32 -3.57 4.51
CA ILE A 42 -12.29 -4.59 4.94
C ILE A 42 -12.81 -4.26 6.35
N LEU A 43 -11.91 -3.98 7.29
CA LEU A 43 -12.27 -3.66 8.68
C LEU A 43 -13.12 -2.40 8.78
N LEU A 44 -12.78 -1.35 8.02
CA LEU A 44 -13.59 -0.12 7.96
C LEU A 44 -14.97 -0.38 7.36
N GLY A 45 -15.05 -1.10 6.24
CA GLY A 45 -16.33 -1.44 5.60
C GLY A 45 -17.23 -2.28 6.52
N LEU A 46 -16.66 -3.28 7.19
CA LEU A 46 -17.37 -4.10 8.18
C LEU A 46 -17.75 -3.28 9.41
N GLY A 47 -16.89 -2.38 9.88
CA GLY A 47 -17.17 -1.49 11.01
C GLY A 47 -18.36 -0.58 10.72
N ILE A 48 -18.41 0.04 9.54
CA ILE A 48 -19.55 0.87 9.12
C ILE A 48 -20.82 0.05 9.07
N LEU A 49 -20.79 -1.14 8.47
CA LEU A 49 -21.94 -2.03 8.41
C LEU A 49 -22.40 -2.48 9.81
N PHE A 50 -21.47 -2.72 10.73
CA PHE A 50 -21.81 -3.15 12.09
C PHE A 50 -22.42 -2.03 12.94
N PHE A 51 -21.86 -0.82 12.86
CA PHE A 51 -22.30 0.31 13.70
C PHE A 51 -23.42 1.15 13.08
N ARG A 52 -23.52 1.19 11.75
CA ARG A 52 -24.47 2.04 11.00
C ARG A 52 -25.36 1.25 10.04
N GLY A 53 -25.24 -0.08 9.97
CA GLY A 53 -25.99 -0.92 9.03
C GLY A 53 -27.51 -0.77 9.08
N ASN A 54 -28.08 -0.48 10.26
CA ASN A 54 -29.53 -0.29 10.43
C ASN A 54 -30.02 1.09 9.97
N ASP A 55 -29.13 2.08 9.93
CA ASP A 55 -29.45 3.45 9.47
C ASP A 55 -29.27 3.60 7.95
N LEU A 56 -28.59 2.64 7.31
CA LEU A 56 -28.28 2.66 5.89
C LEU A 56 -29.45 2.13 5.06
N THR A 57 -29.66 2.76 3.90
CA THR A 57 -30.62 2.24 2.92
C THR A 57 -30.14 0.91 2.33
N ALA A 58 -31.07 0.08 1.84
CA ALA A 58 -30.73 -1.21 1.24
C ALA A 58 -29.72 -1.09 0.08
N SER A 59 -29.78 0.01 -0.68
CA SER A 59 -28.84 0.29 -1.76
C SER A 59 -27.42 0.60 -1.25
N GLU A 60 -27.29 1.37 -0.17
CA GLU A 60 -26.00 1.71 0.44
C GLU A 60 -25.38 0.50 1.13
N THR A 61 -26.17 -0.26 1.88
CA THR A 61 -25.70 -1.51 2.51
C THR A 61 -25.18 -2.49 1.46
N SER A 62 -25.86 -2.61 0.33
CA SER A 62 -25.45 -3.48 -0.78
C SER A 62 -24.15 -3.01 -1.44
N SER A 63 -23.94 -1.69 -1.60
CA SER A 63 -22.70 -1.14 -2.17
C SER A 63 -21.50 -1.35 -1.23
N TYR A 64 -21.68 -1.18 0.08
CA TYR A 64 -20.66 -1.50 1.09
C TYR A 64 -20.32 -2.99 1.10
N MET A 65 -21.32 -3.86 1.03
CA MET A 65 -21.11 -5.32 0.97
C MET A 65 -20.32 -5.74 -0.27
N ILE A 66 -20.63 -5.17 -1.44
CA ILE A 66 -19.87 -5.41 -2.67
C ILE A 66 -18.43 -4.91 -2.51
N GLY A 67 -18.23 -3.71 -1.93
CA GLY A 67 -16.91 -3.16 -1.68
C GLY A 67 -16.05 -4.07 -0.81
N VAL A 68 -16.60 -4.54 0.31
CA VAL A 68 -15.94 -5.51 1.21
C VAL A 68 -15.60 -6.80 0.47
N PHE A 69 -16.52 -7.33 -0.33
CA PHE A 69 -16.30 -8.54 -1.11
C PHE A 69 -15.16 -8.39 -2.14
N VAL A 70 -15.10 -7.26 -2.85
CA VAL A 70 -14.01 -6.96 -3.79
C VAL A 70 -12.67 -6.85 -3.05
N SER A 71 -12.63 -6.23 -1.87
CA SER A 71 -11.42 -6.16 -1.05
C SER A 71 -10.92 -7.54 -0.63
N PHE A 72 -11.81 -8.50 -0.32
CA PHE A 72 -11.43 -9.88 -0.04
C PHE A 72 -10.83 -10.60 -1.27
N LEU A 73 -11.40 -10.38 -2.46
CA LEU A 73 -10.86 -10.95 -3.70
C LEU A 73 -9.46 -10.43 -4.01
N LEU A 74 -9.24 -9.12 -3.84
CA LEU A 74 -7.94 -8.49 -4.03
C LEU A 74 -6.91 -9.01 -3.01
N LEU A 75 -7.31 -9.16 -1.74
CA LEU A 75 -6.43 -9.70 -0.70
C LEU A 75 -6.00 -11.13 -1.05
N THR A 76 -6.95 -11.97 -1.49
CA THR A 76 -6.67 -13.35 -1.90
C THR A 76 -5.74 -13.41 -3.12
N SER A 77 -5.97 -12.53 -4.11
CA SER A 77 -5.13 -12.44 -5.32
C SER A 77 -3.70 -12.04 -4.99
N ILE A 78 -3.51 -11.06 -4.11
CA ILE A 78 -2.19 -10.61 -3.66
C ILE A 78 -1.51 -11.69 -2.83
N TYR A 79 -2.22 -12.33 -1.91
CA TYR A 79 -1.65 -13.40 -1.09
C TYR A 79 -1.17 -14.59 -1.94
N GLY A 80 -1.94 -14.96 -2.97
CA GLY A 80 -1.55 -16.01 -3.92
C GLY A 80 -0.33 -15.64 -4.78
N ARG A 81 -0.07 -14.35 -5.01
CA ARG A 81 1.13 -13.85 -5.72
C ARG A 81 2.39 -13.87 -4.86
N ILE A 82 2.26 -13.75 -3.54
CA ILE A 82 3.40 -13.77 -2.60
C ILE A 82 3.81 -15.21 -2.30
N THR A 83 2.83 -16.10 -2.16
CA THR A 83 3.05 -17.50 -1.77
C THR A 83 3.69 -18.33 -2.88
N ARG A 84 3.62 -17.89 -4.13
CA ARG A 84 4.19 -18.56 -5.31
C ARG A 84 5.50 -17.90 -5.73
#